data_AF-A0A963U5T3-F1
#
_entry.id   AF-A0A963U5T3-F1
#
_cell.length_a   1.000
_cell.length_b   1.000
_cell.length_c   1.000
_cell.angle_alpha   90.00
_cell.angle_beta   90.00
_cell.angle_gamma   90.00
#
_symmetry.space_group_name_H-M   'P 1'
#
loop_
_entity.id
_entity.type
_entity.pdbx_description
1 polymer ?
#
loop_
_entity_poly.entity_id
_entity_poly.type
_entity_poly.pdbx_seq_one_letter_code
_entity_poly.pdbx_strand_id
1 'polypeptide(L)'
;SKSWDEFAAPDAPHMDAVITVCGSAAEETCPVWPGAPLRAHWGVEDPAATLEADWARAFAEAFDALAARADAFLALPFETMPAAELKAALARIGTA
;
A
#
# COMPACT_ATOMS: atom_id res chain seq x y z
N SER A 1 11.66 9.38 5.80
CA SER A 1 10.70 9.35 4.68
C SER A 1 11.41 9.80 3.42
N LYS A 2 10.91 9.38 2.24
CA LYS A 2 11.31 9.95 0.93
C LYS A 2 10.14 10.78 0.39
N SER A 3 10.42 11.78 -0.44
CA SER A 3 9.36 12.50 -1.16
C SER A 3 8.81 11.64 -2.30
N TRP A 4 7.52 11.79 -2.60
CA TRP A 4 6.86 11.15 -3.71
C TRP A 4 7.36 11.69 -5.06
N ASP A 5 7.84 12.94 -5.08
CA ASP A 5 8.35 13.61 -6.29
C ASP A 5 9.53 12.85 -6.93
N GLU A 6 10.33 12.13 -6.12
CA GLU A 6 11.43 11.28 -6.60
C GLU A 6 10.94 10.18 -7.56
N PHE A 7 9.69 9.75 -7.39
CA PHE A 7 9.08 8.67 -8.16
C PHE A 7 8.12 9.15 -9.26
N ALA A 8 8.00 10.47 -9.43
CA ALA A 8 7.17 11.10 -10.47
C ALA A 8 8.02 11.73 -11.61
N ALA A 9 9.35 11.67 -11.51
CA ALA A 9 10.27 12.18 -12.51
C ALA A 9 10.23 11.35 -13.82
N PRO A 10 10.60 11.92 -14.98
CA PRO A 10 10.59 11.20 -16.26
C PRO A 10 11.48 9.95 -16.31
N ASP A 11 12.53 9.92 -15.49
CA ASP A 11 13.50 8.84 -15.35
C ASP A 11 13.23 7.93 -14.13
N ALA A 12 12.11 8.17 -13.42
CA ALA A 12 11.72 7.36 -12.29
C ALA A 12 11.37 5.92 -12.71
N PRO A 13 11.49 4.94 -11.80
CA PRO A 13 11.02 3.58 -12.05
C PRO A 13 9.55 3.58 -12.45
N HIS A 14 9.22 2.79 -13.48
CA HIS A 14 7.82 2.56 -13.83
C HIS A 14 7.17 1.73 -12.74
N MET A 15 6.13 2.29 -12.12
CA MET A 15 5.36 1.58 -11.10
C MET A 15 4.24 0.81 -11.79
N ASP A 16 4.10 -0.47 -11.45
CA ASP A 16 2.95 -1.27 -11.91
C ASP A 16 1.78 -1.18 -10.93
N ALA A 17 2.08 -0.98 -9.65
CA ALA A 17 1.10 -0.81 -8.58
C ALA A 17 1.59 0.16 -7.49
N VAL A 18 0.65 0.92 -6.93
CA VAL A 18 0.84 1.80 -5.77
C VAL A 18 -0.18 1.41 -4.70
N ILE A 19 0.32 1.12 -3.49
CA ILE A 19 -0.49 0.71 -2.35
C ILE A 19 -0.35 1.77 -1.25
N THR A 20 -1.46 2.37 -0.84
CA THR A 20 -1.51 3.31 0.29
C THR A 20 -1.97 2.58 1.55
N VAL A 21 -1.40 2.89 2.71
CA VAL A 21 -1.66 2.14 3.97
C VAL A 21 -2.34 2.97 5.06
N CYS A 22 -2.13 4.29 5.09
CA CYS A 22 -2.84 5.19 6.01
C CYS A 22 -4.00 5.91 5.30
N GLY A 23 -5.03 6.28 6.05
CA GLY A 23 -6.19 7.01 5.53
C GLY A 23 -5.80 8.36 4.91
N SER A 24 -4.85 9.07 5.53
CA SER A 24 -4.32 10.33 4.97
C SER A 24 -3.72 10.14 3.58
N ALA A 25 -2.92 9.09 3.35
CA ALA A 25 -2.37 8.81 2.02
C ALA A 25 -3.42 8.35 0.99
N ALA A 26 -4.58 7.84 1.42
CA ALA A 26 -5.68 7.52 0.53
C ALA A 26 -6.47 8.78 0.10
N GLU A 27 -6.52 9.80 0.97
CA GLU A 27 -7.27 11.05 0.78
C GLU A 27 -6.42 12.16 0.13
N GLU A 28 -5.09 12.07 0.20
CA GLU A 28 -4.19 12.97 -0.50
C GLU A 28 -4.26 12.78 -2.02
N THR A 29 -4.24 13.89 -2.76
CA THR A 29 -4.13 13.86 -4.23
C THR A 29 -2.81 13.21 -4.60
N CYS A 30 -2.85 11.91 -4.94
CA CYS A 30 -1.69 11.20 -5.43
C CYS A 30 -1.08 11.96 -6.62
N PRO A 31 0.25 12.08 -6.71
CA PRO A 31 0.90 12.65 -7.89
C PRO A 31 0.52 11.87 -9.14
N VAL A 32 0.65 12.51 -10.29
CA VAL A 32 0.50 11.83 -11.58
C VAL A 32 1.68 10.88 -11.74
N TRP A 33 1.43 9.61 -11.51
CA TRP A 33 2.41 8.56 -11.75
C TRP A 33 2.55 8.30 -13.26
N PRO A 34 3.78 8.33 -13.80
CA PRO A 34 4.03 7.84 -15.15
C PRO A 34 3.46 6.42 -15.31
N GLY A 35 2.78 6.14 -16.42
CA GLY A 35 2.26 4.80 -16.71
C GLY A 35 0.89 4.43 -16.13
N ALA A 36 0.32 5.27 -15.25
CA ALA A 36 -0.98 5.03 -14.61
C ALA A 36 -1.08 3.66 -13.89
N PRO A 37 -0.28 3.45 -12.83
CA PRO A 37 -0.25 2.20 -12.06
C PRO A 37 -1.61 1.83 -11.51
N LEU A 38 -1.78 0.53 -11.23
CA LEU A 38 -2.88 0.06 -10.40
C LEU A 38 -2.79 0.70 -9.00
N ARG A 39 -3.94 1.05 -8.43
CA ARG A 39 -4.01 1.65 -7.09
C ARG A 39 -4.85 0.79 -6.17
N ALA A 40 -4.36 0.59 -4.96
CA ALA A 40 -5.07 -0.09 -3.88
C ALA A 40 -4.82 0.60 -2.55
N HIS A 41 -5.75 0.43 -1.62
CA HIS A 41 -5.64 0.93 -0.26
C HIS A 41 -5.72 -0.23 0.72
N TRP A 42 -4.70 -0.38 1.57
CA TRP A 42 -4.60 -1.38 2.63
C TRP A 42 -4.62 -0.66 3.97
N GLY A 43 -5.78 -0.11 4.32
CA GLY A 43 -5.95 0.71 5.51
C GLY A 43 -5.48 0.00 6.78
N VAL A 44 -4.63 0.68 7.53
CA VAL A 44 -4.18 0.31 8.87
C VAL A 44 -4.30 1.55 9.76
N GLU A 45 -4.83 1.36 10.95
CA GLU A 45 -4.94 2.42 11.96
C GLU A 45 -3.54 2.94 12.29
N ASP A 46 -3.36 4.26 12.40
CA ASP A 46 -2.06 4.82 12.79
C ASP A 46 -1.78 4.45 14.25
N PRO A 47 -0.80 3.57 14.54
CA PRO A 47 -0.55 3.13 15.90
C PRO A 47 -0.08 4.28 16.80
N ALA A 48 0.51 5.34 16.23
CA ALA A 48 0.94 6.53 16.97
C ALA A 48 -0.23 7.47 17.34
N ALA A 49 -1.43 7.26 16.77
CA ALA A 49 -2.64 7.98 17.16
C ALA A 49 -3.25 7.46 18.48
N THR A 50 -2.77 6.31 18.99
CA THR A 50 -3.19 5.75 20.28
C THR A 50 -2.39 6.36 21.44
N LEU A 51 -2.82 6.10 22.69
CA LEU A 51 -2.07 6.52 23.88
C LEU A 51 -0.72 5.78 23.94
N GLU A 52 0.33 6.44 24.45
CA GLU A 52 1.68 5.85 24.55
C GLU A 52 1.69 4.50 25.30
N ALA A 53 0.83 4.33 26.30
CA ALA A 53 0.69 3.09 27.06
C ALA A 53 0.22 1.89 26.20
N ASP A 54 -0.47 2.16 25.09
CA ASP A 54 -1.01 1.16 24.16
C ASP A 54 -0.12 0.96 22.92
N TRP A 55 0.91 1.78 22.70
CA TRP A 55 1.72 1.76 21.49
C TRP A 55 2.30 0.38 21.18
N ALA A 56 2.86 -0.31 22.16
CA ALA A 56 3.45 -1.63 21.93
C ALA A 56 2.45 -2.61 21.28
N ARG A 57 1.18 -2.58 21.73
CA ARG A 57 0.11 -3.39 21.17
C ARG A 57 -0.32 -2.88 19.80
N ALA A 58 -0.57 -1.56 19.67
CA ALA A 58 -1.03 -0.96 18.42
C ALA A 58 -0.03 -1.14 17.27
N PHE A 59 1.27 -0.99 17.54
CA PHE A 59 2.32 -1.23 16.55
C PHE A 59 2.44 -2.70 16.16
N ALA A 60 2.26 -3.63 17.11
CA ALA A 60 2.24 -5.07 16.80
C ALA A 60 1.05 -5.42 15.90
N GLU A 61 -0.15 -4.93 16.23
CA GLU A 61 -1.36 -5.14 15.42
C GLU A 61 -1.20 -4.58 13.99
N ALA A 62 -0.66 -3.36 13.86
CA ALA A 62 -0.37 -2.74 12.57
C ALA A 62 0.66 -3.54 11.76
N PHE A 63 1.73 -4.02 12.41
CA PHE A 63 2.76 -4.84 11.79
C PHE A 63 2.18 -6.18 11.30
N ASP A 64 1.46 -6.89 12.15
CA ASP A 64 0.89 -8.21 11.82
C ASP A 64 -0.08 -8.10 10.63
N ALA A 65 -0.91 -7.06 10.60
CA ALA A 65 -1.80 -6.79 9.48
C ALA A 65 -1.03 -6.53 8.17
N LEU A 66 0.00 -5.67 8.20
CA LEU A 66 0.80 -5.37 7.01
C LEU A 66 1.63 -6.58 6.56
N ALA A 67 2.17 -7.36 7.49
CA ALA A 67 2.95 -8.56 7.19
C ALA A 67 2.08 -9.62 6.48
N ALA A 68 0.89 -9.93 7.03
CA ALA A 68 -0.03 -10.87 6.40
C ALA A 68 -0.44 -10.44 4.98
N ARG A 69 -0.66 -9.13 4.78
CA ARG A 69 -0.99 -8.55 3.47
C ARG A 69 0.18 -8.62 2.50
N ALA A 70 1.40 -8.33 2.98
CA ALA A 70 2.63 -8.45 2.18
C ALA A 70 2.87 -9.90 1.75
N ASP A 71 2.69 -10.87 2.64
CA ASP A 71 2.82 -12.29 2.33
C ASP A 71 1.80 -12.72 1.27
N ALA A 72 0.54 -12.31 1.42
CA ALA A 72 -0.52 -12.60 0.44
C ALA A 72 -0.24 -11.95 -0.93
N PHE A 73 0.35 -10.76 -0.95
CA PHE A 73 0.77 -10.08 -2.17
C PHE A 73 1.93 -10.80 -2.85
N LEU A 74 2.97 -11.15 -2.11
CA LEU A 74 4.14 -11.86 -2.65
C LEU A 74 3.80 -13.25 -3.20
N ALA A 75 2.70 -13.86 -2.73
CA ALA A 75 2.19 -15.13 -3.24
C ALA A 75 1.43 -15.03 -4.58
N LEU A 76 1.18 -13.82 -5.11
CA LEU A 76 0.46 -13.65 -6.38
C LEU A 76 1.35 -14.01 -7.58
N PRO A 77 0.81 -14.68 -8.62
CA PRO A 77 1.55 -14.98 -9.84
C PRO A 77 1.59 -13.76 -10.79
N PHE A 78 2.36 -12.73 -10.43
CA PHE A 78 2.41 -11.44 -11.14
C PHE A 78 2.71 -11.57 -12.64
N GLU A 79 3.59 -12.49 -13.03
CA GLU A 79 4.04 -12.64 -14.42
C GLU A 79 2.92 -13.11 -15.37
N THR A 80 1.92 -13.82 -14.85
CA THR A 80 0.85 -14.42 -15.65
C THR A 80 -0.52 -13.80 -15.37
N MET A 81 -0.61 -12.91 -14.38
CA MET A 81 -1.88 -12.34 -13.93
C MET A 81 -2.26 -11.11 -14.76
N PRO A 82 -3.46 -11.06 -15.36
CA PRO A 82 -3.97 -9.86 -16.03
C PRO A 82 -4.13 -8.69 -15.05
N ALA A 83 -3.93 -7.46 -15.52
CA ALA A 83 -4.02 -6.25 -14.69
C ALA A 83 -5.36 -6.10 -13.94
N ALA A 84 -6.47 -6.53 -14.55
CA ALA A 84 -7.79 -6.52 -13.91
C ALA A 84 -7.89 -7.49 -12.72
N GLU A 85 -7.28 -8.67 -12.85
CA GLU A 85 -7.23 -9.67 -11.78
C GLU A 85 -6.27 -9.23 -10.67
N LEU A 86 -5.13 -8.65 -11.03
CA LEU A 86 -4.19 -8.06 -10.08
C LEU A 86 -4.87 -6.96 -9.26
N LYS A 87 -5.60 -6.04 -9.91
CA LYS A 87 -6.38 -5.01 -9.22
C LYS A 87 -7.38 -5.61 -8.22
N ALA A 88 -8.11 -6.66 -8.62
CA ALA A 88 -9.06 -7.34 -7.75
C ALA A 88 -8.36 -8.06 -6.58
N ALA A 89 -7.20 -8.67 -6.82
CA ALA A 89 -6.41 -9.32 -5.78
C ALA A 89 -5.88 -8.30 -4.76
N LEU A 90 -5.34 -7.17 -5.21
CA LEU A 90 -4.87 -6.10 -4.33
C LEU A 90 -5.98 -5.53 -3.46
N ALA A 91 -7.18 -5.34 -4.02
CA ALA A 91 -8.34 -4.90 -3.25
C ALA A 91 -8.74 -5.92 -2.18
N ARG A 92 -8.73 -7.22 -2.52
CA ARG A 92 -9.08 -8.30 -1.58
C ARG A 92 -8.09 -8.40 -0.42
N ILE A 93 -6.79 -8.28 -0.72
CA ILE A 93 -5.72 -8.28 0.29
C ILE A 93 -5.90 -7.10 1.26
N GLY A 94 -6.31 -5.92 0.76
CA GLY A 94 -6.55 -4.75 1.61
C GLY A 94 -7.72 -4.89 2.59
N THR A 95 -8.65 -5.80 2.33
CA THR A 95 -9.82 -6.08 3.19
C THR A 95 -9.64 -7.31 4.08
N ALA A 96 -8.52 -8.01 3.94
CA ALA A 96 -8.17 -9.16 4.76
C ALA A 96 -7.56 -8.73 6.10
#